data_AF-A0A7S1QJX4-F1
#
_entry.id   AF-A0A7S1QJX4-F1
#
_cell.length_a   1.000
_cell.length_b   1.000
_cell.length_c   1.000
_cell.angle_alpha   90.00
_cell.angle_beta   90.00
_cell.angle_gamma   90.00
#
_symmetry.space_group_name_H-M   'P 1'
#
loop_
_entity.id
_entity.type
_entity.pdbx_description
1 polymer ?
#
loop_
_entity_poly.entity_id
_entity_poly.type
_entity_poly.pdbx_seq_one_letter_code
_entity_poly.pdbx_strand_id
1 'polypeptide(L)'
;LKGLTECVQRGITQVQSNDGQQLGNIRNPWKVYSELEAEGKLPCRVFLTVPYKEVGNGQQPAGPQQHPSGLLSCHRVKLWTDGALGASTAAMLEPYSDDPEGKNIGVLQLSPEEIGEAVA
;
A
#
# COMPACT_ATOMS: atom_id res chain seq x y z
N LEU A 1 -5.82 7.49 -13.00
CA LEU A 1 -6.84 7.06 -13.99
C LEU A 1 -6.32 6.08 -15.03
N LYS A 2 -5.29 6.37 -15.84
CA LYS A 2 -4.80 5.45 -16.89
C LYS A 2 -4.64 3.99 -16.45
N GLY A 3 -4.01 3.74 -15.29
CA GLY A 3 -3.86 2.39 -14.74
C GLY A 3 -5.19 1.69 -14.40
N LEU A 4 -6.16 2.41 -13.84
CA LEU A 4 -7.48 1.86 -13.54
C LEU A 4 -8.29 1.57 -14.81
N THR A 5 -8.16 2.41 -15.84
CA THR A 5 -8.76 2.16 -17.15
C THR A 5 -8.19 0.90 -17.78
N GLU A 6 -6.88 0.71 -17.72
CA GLU A 6 -6.21 -0.51 -18.21
C GLU A 6 -6.70 -1.75 -17.46
N CYS A 7 -6.88 -1.66 -16.14
CA CYS A 7 -7.49 -2.73 -15.34
C CYS A 7 -8.86 -3.13 -15.90
N VAL A 8 -9.76 -2.17 -16.09
CA VAL A 8 -11.12 -2.44 -16.59
C VAL A 8 -11.11 -3.00 -18.01
N GLN A 9 -10.25 -2.50 -18.89
CA GLN A 9 -10.09 -3.03 -20.25
C GLN A 9 -9.67 -4.51 -20.27
N ARG A 10 -9.06 -4.99 -19.17
CA ARG A 10 -8.65 -6.39 -18.97
C ARG A 10 -9.63 -7.19 -18.11
N GLY A 11 -10.80 -6.63 -17.78
CA GLY A 11 -11.81 -7.28 -16.95
C GLY A 11 -11.53 -7.22 -15.44
N ILE A 12 -10.54 -6.46 -15.00
CA ILE A 12 -10.28 -6.23 -13.57
C ILE A 12 -11.24 -5.14 -13.08
N THR A 13 -12.21 -5.54 -12.26
CA THR A 13 -13.29 -4.67 -11.76
C THR A 13 -13.04 -4.08 -10.38
N GLN A 14 -11.93 -4.46 -9.74
CA GLN A 14 -11.55 -3.96 -8.42
C GLN A 14 -10.04 -4.04 -8.18
N VAL A 15 -9.50 -3.09 -7.41
CA VAL A 15 -8.08 -3.02 -7.05
C VAL A 15 -7.88 -2.76 -5.56
N GLN A 16 -6.76 -3.28 -5.04
CA GLN A 16 -6.23 -2.88 -3.74
C GLN A 16 -5.10 -1.89 -3.97
N SER A 17 -5.39 -0.60 -3.85
CA SER A 17 -4.41 0.45 -4.12
C SER A 17 -3.56 0.71 -2.87
N ASN A 18 -2.30 1.10 -3.08
CA ASN A 18 -1.42 1.64 -2.03
C ASN A 18 -0.87 3.01 -2.48
N ASP A 19 -1.75 3.87 -3.00
CA ASP A 19 -1.35 5.14 -3.64
C ASP A 19 -1.02 6.27 -2.64
N GLY A 20 -0.83 5.96 -1.35
CA GLY A 20 -0.38 6.92 -0.35
C GLY A 20 0.95 7.58 -0.71
N GLN A 21 1.38 8.54 0.12
CA GLN A 21 2.53 9.39 -0.18
C GLN A 21 3.81 8.59 -0.43
N GLN A 22 4.00 7.49 0.29
CA GLN A 22 5.19 6.63 0.19
C GLN A 22 5.39 5.98 -1.18
N LEU A 23 4.33 5.55 -1.89
CA LEU A 23 4.44 4.80 -3.15
C LEU A 23 3.75 5.47 -4.33
N GLY A 24 2.56 6.02 -4.11
CA GLY A 24 1.78 6.67 -5.17
C GLY A 24 2.07 8.16 -5.31
N ASN A 25 2.79 8.76 -4.35
CA ASN A 25 3.02 10.20 -4.25
C ASN A 25 1.70 11.00 -4.25
N ILE A 26 0.62 10.42 -3.71
CA ILE A 26 -0.65 11.10 -3.51
C ILE A 26 -0.76 11.42 -2.02
N ARG A 27 -0.74 12.71 -1.69
CA ARG A 27 -0.77 13.18 -0.30
C ARG A 27 -2.07 12.81 0.43
N ASN A 28 -3.19 12.88 -0.28
CA ASN A 28 -4.52 12.55 0.25
C ASN A 28 -5.29 11.69 -0.77
N PRO A 29 -4.94 10.40 -0.90
CA PRO A 29 -5.56 9.50 -1.86
C PRO A 29 -7.05 9.31 -1.58
N TRP A 30 -7.48 9.33 -0.32
CA TRP A 30 -8.91 9.25 0.01
C TRP A 30 -9.71 10.40 -0.61
N LYS A 31 -9.24 11.65 -0.44
CA LYS A 31 -9.86 12.83 -1.03
C LYS A 31 -9.85 12.75 -2.57
N VAL A 32 -8.70 12.42 -3.16
CA VAL A 32 -8.55 12.32 -4.62
C VAL A 32 -9.52 11.30 -5.20
N TYR A 33 -9.62 10.11 -4.59
CA TYR A 33 -10.55 9.08 -5.05
C TYR A 33 -12.02 9.49 -4.85
N SER A 34 -12.34 10.18 -3.75
CA SER A 34 -13.69 10.70 -3.50
C SER A 34 -14.10 11.76 -4.53
N GLU A 35 -13.18 12.65 -4.92
CA GLU A 35 -13.40 13.66 -5.96
C GLU A 35 -13.58 13.01 -7.34
N LEU A 36 -12.73 12.04 -7.70
CA LEU A 36 -12.88 11.28 -8.94
C LEU A 36 -14.23 10.56 -9.02
N GLU A 37 -14.71 10.05 -7.89
CA GLU A 37 -16.01 9.41 -7.83
C GLU A 37 -17.16 10.41 -7.93
N ALA A 38 -17.06 11.57 -7.28
CA ALA A 38 -18.03 12.66 -7.42
C ALA A 38 -18.15 13.15 -8.87
N GLU A 39 -17.06 13.07 -9.64
CA GLU A 39 -17.02 13.39 -11.07
C GLU A 39 -17.44 12.22 -11.97
N GLY A 40 -17.78 11.04 -11.43
CA GLY A 40 -18.14 9.84 -12.20
C GLY A 40 -16.97 9.26 -13.01
N LYS A 41 -15.73 9.56 -12.61
CA LYS A 41 -14.51 9.16 -13.32
C LYS A 41 -13.84 7.90 -12.76
N LEU A 42 -14.33 7.36 -11.64
CA LEU A 42 -13.76 6.17 -11.02
C LEU A 42 -14.26 4.91 -11.76
N PRO A 43 -13.41 4.21 -12.55
CA PRO A 43 -13.91 3.21 -13.48
C PRO A 43 -14.11 1.82 -12.85
N CYS A 44 -13.57 1.60 -11.64
CA CYS A 44 -13.63 0.34 -10.92
C CYS A 44 -13.55 0.57 -9.40
N ARG A 45 -13.86 -0.45 -8.60
CA ARG A 45 -13.81 -0.35 -7.14
C ARG A 45 -12.38 -0.22 -6.64
N VAL A 46 -12.14 0.73 -5.75
CA VAL A 46 -10.84 0.95 -5.10
C VAL A 46 -10.95 0.65 -3.62
N PHE A 47 -10.20 -0.36 -3.19
CA PHE A 47 -9.93 -0.61 -1.78
C PHE A 47 -8.59 0.03 -1.43
N LEU A 48 -8.63 1.25 -0.91
CA LEU A 48 -7.46 2.01 -0.51
C LEU A 48 -6.77 1.34 0.68
N THR A 49 -5.46 1.19 0.56
CA THR A 49 -4.54 0.77 1.62
C THR A 49 -3.65 1.95 1.94
N VAL A 50 -3.54 2.30 3.21
CA VAL A 50 -2.66 3.38 3.67
C VAL A 50 -1.43 2.79 4.36
N PRO A 51 -0.24 3.40 4.24
CA PRO A 51 0.89 3.01 5.07
C PRO A 51 0.53 3.12 6.55
N TYR A 52 0.92 2.15 7.38
CA TYR A 52 0.51 2.13 8.79
C TYR A 52 0.97 3.39 9.55
N LYS A 53 2.15 3.95 9.21
CA LYS A 53 2.68 5.21 9.76
C LYS A 53 1.87 6.45 9.36
N GLU A 54 0.99 6.34 8.36
CA GLU A 54 0.12 7.45 7.90
C GLU A 54 -1.27 7.40 8.53
N VAL A 55 -1.61 6.36 9.30
CA VAL A 55 -2.89 6.29 10.01
C VAL A 55 -2.98 7.44 11.01
N GLY A 56 -4.09 8.19 10.97
CA GLY A 56 -4.33 9.29 11.91
C GLY A 56 -3.53 10.58 11.66
N ASN A 57 -2.78 10.68 10.55
CA ASN A 57 -2.01 11.89 10.21
C ASN A 57 -2.85 13.09 9.73
N GLY A 58 -4.19 12.97 9.72
CA GLY A 58 -5.13 13.98 9.25
C GLY A 58 -5.26 14.13 7.73
N GLN A 59 -4.44 13.41 6.95
CA GLN A 59 -4.56 13.32 5.48
C GLN A 59 -5.29 12.05 5.04
N GLN A 60 -5.21 10.98 5.84
CA GLN A 60 -5.88 9.71 5.59
C GLN A 60 -7.07 9.50 6.54
N PRO A 61 -8.01 8.60 6.20
CA PRO A 61 -8.98 8.09 7.16
C PRO A 61 -8.30 7.62 8.45
N ALA A 62 -8.78 8.09 9.60
CA ALA A 62 -8.24 7.70 10.91
C ALA A 62 -8.68 6.28 11.34
N GLY A 63 -9.58 5.65 10.58
CA GLY A 63 -10.09 4.32 10.81
C GLY A 63 -10.85 3.81 9.58
N PRO A 64 -11.57 2.68 9.71
CA PRO A 64 -12.35 2.13 8.62
C PRO A 64 -13.35 3.13 8.06
N GLN A 65 -13.30 3.37 6.75
CA GLN A 65 -14.17 4.30 6.06
C GLN A 65 -14.69 3.71 4.75
N GLN A 66 -15.97 3.97 4.46
CA GLN A 66 -16.67 3.50 3.27
C GLN A 66 -17.30 4.70 2.57
N HIS A 67 -17.05 4.86 1.28
CA HIS A 67 -17.72 5.87 0.48
C HIS A 67 -19.15 5.43 0.15
N PRO A 68 -20.16 6.34 0.18
CA PRO A 68 -21.57 5.99 -0.04
C PRO A 68 -21.87 5.32 -1.38
N SER A 69 -21.09 5.60 -2.42
CA SER A 69 -21.28 4.97 -3.74
C SER A 69 -20.84 3.50 -3.78
N GLY A 70 -20.19 3.01 -2.73
CA GLY A 70 -19.60 1.68 -2.69
C GLY A 70 -18.26 1.56 -3.42
N LEU A 71 -17.94 2.43 -4.38
CA LEU A 71 -16.75 2.32 -5.24
C LEU A 71 -15.42 2.61 -4.55
N LEU A 72 -15.42 3.19 -3.35
CA LEU A 72 -14.21 3.49 -2.58
C LEU A 72 -14.37 3.04 -1.12
N SER A 73 -13.36 2.37 -0.58
CA SER A 73 -13.26 2.06 0.85
C SER A 73 -11.82 2.05 1.34
N CYS A 74 -11.63 2.25 2.65
CA CYS A 74 -10.33 2.24 3.33
C CYS A 74 -10.51 1.55 4.67
N HIS A 75 -10.05 0.30 4.79
CA HIS A 75 -10.22 -0.52 6.00
C HIS A 75 -9.00 -1.41 6.26
N ARG A 76 -7.84 -1.00 5.76
CA ARG A 76 -6.60 -1.77 5.77
C ARG A 76 -5.39 -0.86 5.80
N VAL A 77 -4.30 -1.38 6.36
CA VAL A 77 -3.01 -0.72 6.43
C VAL A 77 -1.94 -1.59 5.77
N LYS A 78 -0.88 -0.96 5.27
CA LYS A 78 0.29 -1.63 4.72
C LYS A 78 1.48 -1.47 5.66
N LEU A 79 2.14 -2.59 5.96
CA LEU A 79 3.44 -2.65 6.60
C LEU A 79 4.49 -3.17 5.60
N TRP A 80 5.74 -2.80 5.84
CA TRP A 80 6.92 -3.32 5.14
C TRP A 80 7.82 -3.98 6.18
N THR A 81 8.04 -5.28 6.04
CA THR A 81 8.89 -6.04 6.96
C THR A 81 10.36 -5.90 6.61
N ASP A 82 10.67 -5.84 5.31
CA ASP A 82 12.00 -5.92 4.72
C ASP A 82 11.99 -5.35 3.29
N GLY A 83 13.09 -5.54 2.55
CA GLY A 83 13.27 -5.08 1.18
C GLY A 83 12.90 -6.09 0.10
N ALA A 84 13.66 -6.09 -0.99
CA ALA A 84 13.42 -6.95 -2.16
C ALA A 84 14.65 -7.79 -2.50
N LEU A 85 14.41 -8.96 -3.11
CA LEU A 85 15.47 -9.88 -3.54
C LEU A 85 16.43 -9.24 -4.56
N GLY A 86 15.90 -8.51 -5.55
CA GLY A 86 16.73 -7.91 -6.61
C GLY A 86 17.69 -6.83 -6.14
N ALA A 87 17.47 -6.25 -4.96
CA ALA A 87 18.38 -5.32 -4.30
C ALA A 87 19.14 -5.96 -3.14
N SER A 88 19.01 -7.28 -2.96
CA SER A 88 19.55 -8.05 -1.84
C SER A 88 19.24 -7.46 -0.46
N THR A 89 18.00 -6.96 -0.30
CA THR A 89 17.52 -6.31 0.94
C THR A 89 16.33 -7.04 1.58
N ALA A 90 15.73 -8.03 0.92
CA ALA A 90 14.77 -8.92 1.58
C ALA A 90 15.49 -9.71 2.68
N ALA A 91 14.88 -9.82 3.85
CA ALA A 91 15.47 -10.39 5.05
C ALA A 91 15.35 -11.92 5.00
N MET A 92 16.49 -12.59 4.80
CA MET A 92 16.60 -14.03 4.62
C MET A 92 17.00 -14.73 5.93
N LEU A 93 16.75 -16.03 6.01
CA LEU A 93 17.21 -16.86 7.13
C LEU A 93 18.71 -17.20 7.04
N GLU A 94 19.24 -17.25 5.83
CA GLU A 94 20.64 -17.54 5.50
C GLU A 94 21.16 -16.49 4.50
N PRO A 95 22.49 -16.32 4.36
CA PRO A 95 23.03 -15.37 3.41
C PRO A 95 22.59 -15.61 1.97
N TYR A 96 22.47 -14.53 1.19
CA TYR A 96 22.20 -14.61 -0.25
C TYR A 96 23.24 -15.52 -0.93
N SER A 97 22.78 -16.45 -1.76
CA SER A 97 23.66 -17.45 -2.41
C SER A 97 24.65 -16.85 -3.41
N ASP A 98 24.32 -15.66 -3.92
CA ASP A 98 25.13 -14.88 -4.86
C ASP A 98 25.93 -13.76 -4.18
N ASP A 99 25.88 -13.66 -2.84
CA ASP A 99 26.72 -12.73 -2.08
C ASP A 99 28.18 -13.23 -2.02
N PRO A 100 29.16 -12.52 -2.61
CA PRO A 100 30.55 -12.96 -2.63
C PRO A 100 31.17 -13.10 -1.23
N GLU A 101 30.67 -12.35 -0.25
CA GLU A 101 31.17 -12.41 1.13
C GLU A 101 30.45 -13.47 1.98
N GLY A 102 29.31 -14.00 1.53
CA GLY A 102 28.48 -14.95 2.26
C GLY A 102 27.98 -14.44 3.60
N LYS A 103 27.71 -13.14 3.72
CA LYS A 103 27.30 -12.46 4.97
C LYS A 103 25.98 -11.70 4.85
N ASN A 104 25.61 -11.25 3.65
CA ASN A 104 24.42 -10.45 3.48
C ASN A 104 23.17 -11.32 3.69
N ILE A 105 22.37 -11.01 4.70
CA ILE A 105 21.06 -11.63 4.98
C ILE A 105 19.90 -10.67 4.72
N GLY A 106 20.15 -9.52 4.09
CA GLY A 106 19.17 -8.46 3.87
C GLY A 106 18.97 -7.54 5.07
N VAL A 107 17.87 -6.78 5.05
CA VAL A 107 17.59 -5.72 6.03
C VAL A 107 16.13 -5.76 6.45
N LEU A 108 15.89 -5.91 7.75
CA LEU A 108 14.58 -5.67 8.34
C LEU A 108 14.27 -4.17 8.33
N GLN A 109 13.12 -3.82 7.77
CA GLN A 109 12.55 -2.47 7.88
C GLN A 109 11.74 -2.29 9.17
N LEU A 110 11.17 -3.38 9.67
CA LEU A 110 10.51 -3.46 10.97
C LEU A 110 10.97 -4.74 11.68
N SER A 111 11.33 -4.61 12.94
CA SER A 111 11.56 -5.73 13.83
C SER A 111 10.25 -6.44 14.19
N PRO A 112 10.31 -7.71 14.64
CA PRO A 112 9.12 -8.42 15.12
C PRO A 112 8.36 -7.68 16.23
N GLU A 113 9.07 -6.97 17.11
CA GLU A 113 8.48 -6.15 18.17
C GLU A 113 7.70 -4.96 17.60
N GLU A 114 8.31 -4.19 16.70
CA GLU A 114 7.65 -3.07 16.02
C GLU A 114 6.43 -3.52 15.19
N ILE A 115 6.48 -4.70 14.58
CA ILE A 115 5.33 -5.29 13.89
C ILE A 115 4.22 -5.61 14.91
N GLY A 116 4.58 -6.20 16.05
CA GLY A 116 3.64 -6.50 17.13
C GLY A 116 2.94 -5.25 17.66
N GLU A 117 3.68 -4.17 17.91
CA GLU A 117 3.13 -2.88 18.33
C GLU A 117 2.21 -2.26 17.26
N ALA A 118 2.55 -2.40 15.97
CA ALA A 118 1.79 -1.80 14.89
C ALA A 118 0.44 -2.50 14.60
N VAL A 119 0.25 -3.74 15.06
CA VAL A 119 -0.97 -4.53 14.81
C VAL A 119 -1.81 -4.80 16.07
N ALA A 120 -1.34 -4.37 17.24
CA ALA A 120 -2.04 -4.47 18.52
C ALA A 120 -3.14 -3.41 18.66
#